data_AF-B8HVZ3-F1
#
_entry.id   AF-B8HVZ3-F1
#
_cell.length_a   1.000
_cell.length_b   1.000
_cell.length_c   1.000
_cell.angle_alpha   90.00
_cell.angle_beta   90.00
_cell.angle_gamma   90.00
#
_symmetry.space_group_name_H-M   'P 1'
#
loop_
_entity.id
_entity.type
_entity.pdbx_description
1 polymer ?
#
loop_
_entity_poly.entity_id
_entity_poly.type
_entity_poly.pdbx_seq_one_letter_code
_entity_poly.pdbx_strand_id
1 'polypeptide(L)'
;MAMAQVHYEEMLSYYSNHLHALELLRQHRPYMETVPSVRRSEESLITIPLPIVQLRRDQGDSRRTGYEKVCLPCDIAFLMCDPEWQVKTDVEVFVFIHRLEEDFSNLLQRWRQTQVLLSQGYSWEMPPQYQHIFSEGADKNLPLFVLFEQTPERIKRGMAGAGLPFIIAALPLETDTRLDSLSIAPMESSESEY
;
A
#
# COMPACT_ATOMS: atom_id res chain seq x y z
N MET A 1 -8.96 11.02 -19.07
CA MET A 1 -7.51 10.89 -18.88
C MET A 1 -7.01 11.69 -17.68
N ALA A 2 -6.90 13.03 -17.71
CA ALA A 2 -6.30 13.78 -16.60
C ALA A 2 -6.98 13.56 -15.22
N MET A 3 -8.30 13.72 -15.10
CA MET A 3 -8.98 13.54 -13.80
C MET A 3 -8.94 12.10 -13.27
N ALA A 4 -8.96 11.10 -14.16
CA ALA A 4 -8.88 9.69 -13.77
C ALA A 4 -7.51 9.34 -13.19
N GLN A 5 -6.46 9.91 -13.78
CA GLN A 5 -5.10 9.78 -13.28
C GLN A 5 -4.93 10.53 -11.95
N VAL A 6 -5.48 11.74 -11.83
CA VAL A 6 -5.46 12.51 -10.57
C VAL A 6 -6.09 11.73 -9.42
N HIS A 7 -7.29 11.16 -9.60
CA HIS A 7 -7.93 10.37 -8.55
C HIS A 7 -7.11 9.14 -8.12
N TYR A 8 -6.47 8.47 -9.07
CA TYR A 8 -5.58 7.35 -8.76
C TYR A 8 -4.35 7.80 -7.96
N GLU A 9 -3.69 8.88 -8.39
CA GLU A 9 -2.52 9.44 -7.70
C GLU A 9 -2.87 9.96 -6.30
N GLU A 10 -4.03 10.59 -6.14
CA GLU A 10 -4.56 11.01 -4.83
C GLU A 10 -4.71 9.81 -3.90
N MET A 11 -5.37 8.73 -4.33
CA MET A 11 -5.51 7.52 -3.51
C MET A 11 -4.17 6.86 -3.19
N LEU A 12 -3.27 6.78 -4.17
CA LEU A 12 -1.95 6.20 -3.98
C LEU A 12 -1.17 6.99 -2.92
N SER A 13 -1.17 8.32 -3.03
CA SER A 13 -0.50 9.19 -2.07
C SER A 13 -1.15 9.13 -0.68
N TYR A 14 -2.48 9.11 -0.61
CA TYR A 14 -3.26 9.05 0.62
C TYR A 14 -2.96 7.77 1.41
N TYR A 15 -3.11 6.60 0.79
CA TYR A 15 -2.89 5.32 1.45
C TYR A 15 -1.41 4.94 1.61
N SER A 16 -0.48 5.71 1.06
CA SER A 16 0.95 5.58 1.37
C SER A 16 1.27 6.01 2.81
N ASN A 17 0.41 6.82 3.43
CA ASN A 17 0.52 7.19 4.84
C ASN A 17 -0.07 6.09 5.74
N HIS A 18 0.65 5.73 6.81
CA HIS A 18 0.25 4.69 7.74
C HIS A 18 -1.11 4.96 8.45
N LEU A 19 -1.47 6.22 8.72
CA LEU A 19 -2.76 6.58 9.35
C LEU A 19 -3.93 6.23 8.42
N HIS A 20 -3.80 6.61 7.15
CA HIS A 20 -4.82 6.36 6.13
C HIS A 20 -4.85 4.89 5.71
N ALA A 21 -3.70 4.21 5.69
CA ALA A 21 -3.64 2.76 5.54
C ALA A 21 -4.42 2.04 6.65
N LEU A 22 -4.27 2.48 7.90
CA LEU A 22 -5.03 1.92 9.02
C LEU A 22 -6.53 2.22 8.89
N GLU A 23 -6.89 3.42 8.43
CA GLU A 23 -8.28 3.79 8.13
C GLU A 23 -8.89 2.90 7.05
N LEU A 24 -8.14 2.59 5.99
CA LEU A 24 -8.55 1.64 4.96
C LEU A 24 -8.80 0.25 5.56
N LEU A 25 -7.88 -0.24 6.39
CA LEU A 25 -8.02 -1.54 7.04
C LEU A 25 -9.24 -1.59 7.99
N ARG A 26 -9.56 -0.49 8.69
CA ARG A 26 -10.76 -0.42 9.56
C ARG A 26 -12.06 -0.65 8.79
N GLN A 27 -12.12 -0.28 7.52
CA GLN A 27 -13.29 -0.54 6.68
C GLN A 27 -13.44 -2.03 6.31
N HIS A 28 -12.37 -2.82 6.46
CA HIS A 28 -12.38 -4.27 6.30
C HIS A 28 -11.88 -4.97 7.58
N ARG A 29 -12.79 -5.12 8.54
CA ARG A 29 -12.52 -5.68 9.88
C ARG A 29 -11.65 -6.96 9.88
N PRO A 30 -11.85 -7.96 9.02
CA PRO A 30 -11.00 -9.15 9.02
C PRO A 30 -9.52 -8.87 8.81
N TYR A 31 -9.17 -7.82 8.05
CA TYR A 31 -7.77 -7.43 7.84
C TYR A 31 -7.27 -6.53 8.96
N MET A 32 -8.12 -5.67 9.52
CA MET A 32 -7.78 -4.88 10.70
C MET A 32 -7.35 -5.77 11.88
N GLU A 33 -8.00 -6.92 12.07
CA GLU A 33 -7.70 -7.88 13.13
C GLU A 33 -6.32 -8.54 12.97
N THR A 34 -5.65 -8.35 11.82
CA THR A 34 -4.28 -8.83 11.58
C THR A 34 -3.20 -7.85 12.05
N VAL A 35 -3.57 -6.60 12.37
CA VAL A 35 -2.62 -5.58 12.84
C VAL A 35 -2.21 -5.87 14.29
N PRO A 36 -0.92 -6.12 14.58
CA PRO A 36 -0.48 -6.53 15.91
C PRO A 36 -0.77 -5.51 17.02
N SER A 37 -0.61 -4.22 16.73
CA SER A 37 -1.00 -3.15 17.65
C SER A 37 -1.57 -1.94 16.92
N VAL A 38 -2.84 -1.65 17.20
CA VAL A 38 -3.52 -0.44 16.69
C VAL A 38 -3.03 0.82 17.40
N ARG A 39 -2.56 0.71 18.65
CA ARG A 39 -2.08 1.86 19.44
C ARG A 39 -0.69 2.33 19.00
N ARG A 40 0.13 1.41 18.48
CA ARG A 40 1.46 1.67 17.92
C ARG A 40 1.43 1.39 16.42
N SER A 41 0.47 1.99 15.71
CA SER A 41 0.24 1.71 14.30
C SER A 41 1.42 2.05 13.40
N GLU A 42 2.15 3.12 13.71
CA GLU A 42 3.39 3.52 13.02
C GLU A 42 4.46 2.43 13.05
N GLU A 43 4.49 1.65 14.12
CA GLU A 43 5.46 0.58 14.34
C GLU A 43 4.90 -0.80 13.94
N SER A 44 3.57 -0.90 13.80
CA SER A 44 2.88 -2.17 13.52
C SER A 44 2.48 -2.34 12.06
N LEU A 45 2.59 -1.29 11.25
CA LEU A 45 2.16 -1.27 9.87
C LEU A 45 3.16 -0.48 9.02
N ILE A 46 3.85 -1.19 8.12
CA ILE A 46 4.74 -0.56 7.14
C ILE A 46 3.99 -0.47 5.81
N THR A 47 3.88 0.74 5.29
CA THR A 47 3.33 1.03 3.97
C THR A 47 4.47 1.12 2.95
N ILE A 48 4.40 0.32 1.88
CA ILE A 48 5.37 0.33 0.78
C ILE A 48 4.61 0.59 -0.52
N PRO A 49 4.57 1.85 -1.00
CA PRO A 49 4.00 2.13 -2.32
C PRO A 49 4.89 1.59 -3.43
N LEU A 50 4.25 1.15 -4.52
CA LEU A 50 4.88 0.55 -5.70
C LEU A 50 5.96 -0.47 -5.33
N PRO A 51 5.60 -1.50 -4.56
CA PRO A 51 6.55 -2.35 -3.87
C PRO A 51 7.48 -3.13 -4.80
N ILE A 52 8.74 -3.23 -4.39
CA ILE A 52 9.78 -4.00 -5.08
C ILE A 52 10.18 -5.16 -4.18
N VAL A 53 10.23 -6.35 -4.77
CA VAL A 53 10.71 -7.56 -4.10
C VAL A 53 11.87 -8.17 -4.86
N GLN A 54 12.72 -8.85 -4.12
CA GLN A 54 13.81 -9.64 -4.63
C GLN A 54 13.37 -11.10 -4.66
N LEU A 55 13.15 -11.64 -5.84
CA LEU A 55 12.73 -13.01 -6.08
C LEU A 55 13.93 -13.95 -6.13
N ARG A 56 13.78 -15.12 -5.51
CA ARG A 56 14.75 -16.20 -5.66
C ARG A 56 14.51 -16.88 -7.01
N ARG A 57 15.50 -16.89 -7.91
CA ARG A 57 15.39 -17.68 -9.14
C ARG A 57 15.55 -19.16 -8.82
N ASP A 58 14.59 -19.96 -9.27
CA ASP A 58 14.72 -21.42 -9.23
C ASP A 58 15.63 -21.88 -10.37
N GLN A 59 16.74 -22.55 -10.02
CA GLN A 59 17.80 -22.90 -10.97
C GLN A 59 17.43 -24.16 -11.76
N GLY A 60 16.88 -23.98 -12.96
CA GLY A 60 16.78 -25.04 -13.96
C GLY A 60 18.10 -25.33 -14.69
N ASP A 61 19.03 -24.38 -14.76
CA ASP A 61 20.31 -24.57 -15.44
C ASP A 61 21.33 -23.51 -15.00
N SER A 62 22.56 -23.91 -14.67
CA SER A 62 23.75 -23.04 -14.44
C SER A 62 23.90 -22.27 -13.11
N ARG A 63 24.51 -22.92 -12.10
CA ARG A 63 25.55 -22.46 -11.13
C ARG A 63 25.60 -21.00 -10.59
N ARG A 64 24.55 -20.20 -10.67
CA ARG A 64 24.48 -18.87 -10.05
C ARG A 64 23.15 -18.73 -9.30
N THR A 65 23.22 -18.59 -7.98
CA THR A 65 22.11 -18.10 -7.16
C THR A 65 21.87 -16.64 -7.53
N GLY A 66 21.06 -16.44 -8.56
CA GLY A 66 20.63 -15.12 -9.00
C GLY A 66 19.38 -14.72 -8.24
N TYR A 67 19.39 -13.50 -7.71
CA TYR A 67 18.17 -12.85 -7.26
C TYR A 67 17.76 -11.82 -8.30
N GLU A 68 16.46 -11.69 -8.52
CA GLU A 68 15.90 -10.73 -9.47
C GLU A 68 14.99 -9.76 -8.74
N LYS A 69 15.21 -8.46 -8.93
CA LYS A 69 14.33 -7.42 -8.39
C LYS A 69 13.16 -7.21 -9.34
N VAL A 70 11.96 -7.32 -8.82
CA VAL A 70 10.72 -7.16 -9.57
C VAL A 70 9.79 -6.22 -8.81
N CYS A 71 9.24 -5.24 -9.52
CA CYS A 71 8.13 -4.44 -9.00
C CYS A 71 6.85 -5.28 -9.05
N LEU A 72 6.21 -5.47 -7.91
CA LEU A 72 4.96 -6.22 -7.84
C LEU A 72 3.84 -5.42 -8.53
N PRO A 73 2.93 -6.08 -9.26
CA PRO A 73 1.81 -5.42 -9.91
C PRO A 73 0.68 -5.01 -8.95
N CYS A 74 1.00 -4.64 -7.71
CA CYS A 74 0.08 -4.01 -6.75
C CYS A 74 0.50 -2.56 -6.51
N ASP A 75 -0.42 -1.72 -6.03
CA ASP A 75 -0.13 -0.29 -5.88
C ASP A 75 0.53 0.00 -4.53
N ILE A 76 0.11 -0.68 -3.45
CA ILE A 76 0.71 -0.55 -2.11
C ILE A 76 0.75 -1.91 -1.42
N ALA A 77 1.84 -2.19 -0.72
CA ALA A 77 1.92 -3.31 0.21
C ALA A 77 1.90 -2.80 1.66
N PHE A 78 1.14 -3.50 2.49
CA PHE A 78 1.06 -3.31 3.92
C PHE A 78 1.69 -4.51 4.61
N LEU A 79 2.83 -4.27 5.26
CA LEU A 79 3.52 -5.30 6.03
C LEU A 79 3.16 -5.10 7.50
N MET A 80 2.55 -6.13 8.09
CA MET A 80 2.24 -6.13 9.51
C MET A 80 3.50 -6.43 10.30
N CYS A 81 3.79 -5.61 11.31
CA CYS A 81 4.99 -5.73 12.14
C CYS A 81 4.62 -5.85 13.61
N ASP A 82 5.39 -6.63 14.35
CA ASP A 82 5.31 -6.62 15.80
C ASP A 82 6.14 -5.44 16.34
N PRO A 83 5.52 -4.47 17.04
CA PRO A 83 6.21 -3.25 17.48
C PRO A 83 7.15 -3.48 18.68
N GLU A 84 7.03 -4.61 19.38
CA GLU A 84 7.94 -4.96 20.48
C GLU A 84 9.24 -5.56 19.95
N TRP A 85 9.12 -6.42 18.95
CA TRP A 85 10.24 -7.17 18.39
C TRP A 85 10.85 -6.55 17.13
N GLN A 86 10.16 -5.57 16.52
CA GLN A 86 10.54 -4.95 15.25
C GLN A 86 10.76 -5.98 14.13
N VAL A 87 9.91 -7.00 14.10
CA VAL A 87 9.92 -8.05 13.07
C VAL A 87 8.63 -8.03 12.28
N LYS A 88 8.75 -8.33 10.98
CA LYS A 88 7.59 -8.55 10.13
C LYS A 88 6.87 -9.81 10.59
N THR A 89 5.54 -9.76 10.60
CA THR A 89 4.69 -10.92 10.82
C THR A 89 4.38 -11.64 9.50
N ASP A 90 3.72 -12.78 9.58
CA ASP A 90 3.42 -13.63 8.43
C ASP A 90 2.17 -13.21 7.64
N VAL A 91 1.64 -12.00 7.89
CA VAL A 91 0.49 -11.45 7.17
C VAL A 91 0.87 -10.19 6.42
N GLU A 92 0.55 -10.18 5.12
CA GLU A 92 0.76 -9.07 4.22
C GLU A 92 -0.54 -8.74 3.50
N VAL A 93 -0.87 -7.45 3.43
CA VAL A 93 -2.04 -6.97 2.68
C VAL A 93 -1.56 -6.21 1.44
N PHE A 94 -2.06 -6.60 0.27
CA PHE A 94 -1.71 -6.01 -1.02
C PHE A 94 -2.89 -5.20 -1.54
N VAL A 95 -2.68 -3.90 -1.68
CA VAL A 95 -3.72 -2.96 -2.08
C VAL A 95 -3.67 -2.74 -3.59
N PHE A 96 -4.84 -2.84 -4.22
CA PHE A 96 -5.05 -2.61 -5.65
C PHE A 96 -6.08 -1.50 -5.83
N ILE A 97 -5.63 -0.32 -6.22
CA ILE A 97 -6.46 0.83 -6.54
C ILE A 97 -6.92 0.66 -7.99
N HIS A 98 -8.23 0.61 -8.21
CA HIS A 98 -8.82 0.50 -9.54
C HIS A 98 -8.48 1.73 -10.37
N ARG A 99 -7.90 1.56 -11.56
CA ARG A 99 -7.69 2.68 -12.49
C ARG A 99 -8.93 2.78 -13.38
N LEU A 100 -9.52 3.96 -13.58
CA LEU A 100 -10.82 4.07 -14.29
C LEU A 100 -10.84 3.52 -15.72
N GLU A 101 -9.67 3.42 -16.37
CA GLU A 101 -9.50 2.85 -17.71
C GLU A 101 -9.21 1.33 -17.68
N GLU A 102 -9.11 0.74 -16.49
CA GLU A 102 -8.84 -0.67 -16.26
C GLU A 102 -10.15 -1.48 -16.23
N ASP A 103 -10.18 -2.58 -16.98
CA ASP A 103 -11.29 -3.54 -16.87
C ASP A 103 -11.09 -4.51 -15.70
N PHE A 104 -12.18 -5.16 -15.28
CA PHE A 104 -12.17 -6.16 -14.22
C PHE A 104 -11.08 -7.23 -14.40
N SER A 105 -10.88 -7.72 -15.63
CA SER A 105 -9.86 -8.73 -15.92
C SER A 105 -8.44 -8.21 -15.65
N ASN A 106 -8.17 -6.96 -15.99
CA ASN A 106 -6.85 -6.36 -15.80
C ASN A 106 -6.56 -6.16 -14.31
N LEU A 107 -7.56 -5.65 -13.56
CA LEU A 107 -7.46 -5.48 -12.11
C LEU A 107 -7.24 -6.82 -11.40
N LEU A 108 -7.93 -7.88 -11.83
CA LEU A 108 -7.74 -9.21 -11.28
C LEU A 108 -6.39 -9.83 -11.71
N GLN A 109 -5.95 -9.57 -12.94
CA GLN A 109 -4.70 -10.08 -13.46
C GLN A 109 -3.51 -9.55 -12.65
N ARG A 110 -3.56 -8.28 -12.21
CA ARG A 110 -2.60 -7.69 -11.29
C ARG A 110 -2.46 -8.52 -10.02
N TRP A 111 -3.56 -8.86 -9.37
CA TRP A 111 -3.54 -9.74 -8.19
C TRP A 111 -2.95 -11.12 -8.51
N ARG A 112 -3.39 -11.77 -9.60
CA ARG A 112 -2.87 -13.10 -9.96
C ARG A 112 -1.38 -13.10 -10.25
N GLN A 113 -0.88 -12.08 -10.93
CA GLN A 113 0.54 -11.92 -11.19
C GLN A 113 1.32 -11.71 -9.89
N THR A 114 0.83 -10.87 -8.97
CA THR A 114 1.41 -10.74 -7.63
C THR A 114 1.51 -12.09 -6.95
N GLN A 115 0.43 -12.89 -6.91
CA GLN A 115 0.47 -14.23 -6.29
C GLN A 115 1.53 -15.15 -6.91
N VAL A 116 1.65 -15.15 -8.24
CA VAL A 116 2.66 -15.97 -8.95
C VAL A 116 4.09 -15.52 -8.60
N LEU A 117 4.35 -14.22 -8.52
CA LEU A 117 5.67 -13.70 -8.15
C LEU A 117 6.02 -14.06 -6.70
N LEU A 118 5.07 -13.89 -5.77
CA LEU A 118 5.28 -14.18 -4.35
C LEU A 118 5.42 -15.69 -4.05
N SER A 119 5.00 -16.57 -4.96
CA SER A 119 5.14 -18.02 -4.78
C SER A 119 6.59 -18.53 -4.87
N GLN A 120 7.51 -17.74 -5.42
CA GLN A 120 8.89 -18.16 -5.73
C GLN A 120 9.88 -17.97 -4.57
N GLY A 121 9.39 -17.60 -3.38
CA GLY A 121 10.24 -17.14 -2.28
C GLY A 121 10.80 -15.75 -2.60
N TYR A 122 10.52 -14.79 -1.72
CA TYR A 122 10.86 -13.39 -1.96
C TYR A 122 11.32 -12.72 -0.68
N SER A 123 12.13 -11.68 -0.83
CA SER A 123 12.46 -10.75 0.24
C SER A 123 12.11 -9.32 -0.18
N TRP A 124 11.73 -8.49 0.76
CA TRP A 124 11.34 -7.11 0.49
C TRP A 124 12.54 -6.20 0.27
N GLU A 125 12.43 -5.29 -0.69
CA GLU A 125 13.31 -4.12 -0.74
C GLU A 125 12.75 -3.06 0.22
N MET A 126 13.21 -3.10 1.47
CA MET A 126 12.67 -2.26 2.54
C MET A 126 13.00 -0.77 2.33
N PRO A 127 12.05 0.13 2.63
CA PRO A 127 12.34 1.56 2.72
C PRO A 127 13.48 1.84 3.72
N PRO A 128 14.29 2.91 3.52
CA PRO A 128 15.46 3.20 4.35
C PRO A 128 15.20 3.17 5.86
N GLN A 129 14.08 3.73 6.30
CA GLN A 129 13.72 3.77 7.73
C GLN A 129 13.42 2.39 8.34
N TYR A 130 13.18 1.36 7.53
CA TYR A 130 12.80 0.02 7.96
C TYR A 130 13.80 -1.08 7.53
N GLN A 131 15.01 -0.70 7.08
CA GLN A 131 16.04 -1.65 6.64
C GLN A 131 16.51 -2.62 7.74
N HIS A 132 16.31 -2.25 9.01
CA HIS A 132 16.66 -3.09 10.15
C HIS A 132 15.67 -4.25 10.36
N ILE A 133 14.49 -4.20 9.72
CA ILE A 133 13.43 -5.19 9.88
C ILE A 133 13.69 -6.33 8.90
N PHE A 134 13.75 -7.55 9.42
CA PHE A 134 13.84 -8.75 8.60
C PHE A 134 12.50 -9.03 7.90
N SER A 135 12.53 -9.15 6.58
CA SER A 135 11.34 -9.14 5.73
C SER A 135 11.44 -10.15 4.58
N GLU A 136 11.48 -11.43 4.92
CA GLU A 136 11.40 -12.54 3.97
C GLU A 136 10.01 -13.17 3.98
N GLY A 137 9.38 -13.25 2.80
CA GLY A 137 8.14 -13.99 2.55
C GLY A 137 6.97 -13.66 3.48
N ALA A 138 5.84 -14.32 3.27
CA ALA A 138 4.75 -14.38 4.23
C ALA A 138 3.91 -15.62 3.98
N ASP A 139 3.29 -16.14 5.03
CA ASP A 139 2.35 -17.26 4.91
C ASP A 139 1.00 -16.81 4.34
N LYS A 140 0.59 -15.57 4.61
CA LYS A 140 -0.72 -15.04 4.22
C LYS A 140 -0.58 -13.76 3.41
N ASN A 141 -0.82 -13.89 2.12
CA ASN A 141 -0.91 -12.78 1.17
C ASN A 141 -2.38 -12.46 0.91
N LEU A 142 -2.84 -11.31 1.38
CA LEU A 142 -4.25 -10.90 1.38
C LEU A 142 -4.48 -9.75 0.40
N PRO A 143 -5.32 -9.90 -0.64
CA PRO A 143 -5.61 -8.78 -1.55
C PRO A 143 -6.65 -7.85 -0.94
N LEU A 144 -6.56 -6.55 -1.17
CA LEU A 144 -7.59 -5.56 -0.86
C LEU A 144 -7.78 -4.63 -2.06
N PHE A 145 -8.99 -4.57 -2.60
CA PHE A 145 -9.28 -3.72 -3.76
C PHE A 145 -9.91 -2.40 -3.33
N VAL A 146 -9.40 -1.29 -3.84
CA VAL A 146 -9.97 0.05 -3.63
C VAL A 146 -10.66 0.47 -4.92
N LEU A 147 -11.98 0.61 -4.86
CA LEU A 147 -12.81 1.03 -5.98
C LEU A 147 -13.32 2.46 -5.73
N PHE A 148 -13.62 3.16 -6.81
CA PHE A 148 -14.32 4.45 -6.77
C PHE A 148 -15.83 4.28 -6.88
N GLU A 149 -16.61 5.26 -6.42
CA GLU A 149 -18.07 5.29 -6.62
C GLU A 149 -18.44 5.14 -8.10
N GLN A 150 -17.70 5.81 -8.99
CA GLN A 150 -17.87 5.81 -10.44
C GLN A 150 -17.37 4.53 -11.12
N THR A 151 -16.80 3.59 -10.36
CA THR A 151 -16.34 2.30 -10.89
C THR A 151 -17.52 1.56 -11.52
N PRO A 152 -17.40 1.06 -12.76
CA PRO A 152 -18.51 0.37 -13.43
C PRO A 152 -19.07 -0.80 -12.60
N GLU A 153 -20.40 -0.91 -12.55
CA GLU A 153 -21.10 -1.96 -11.80
C GLU A 153 -20.69 -3.38 -12.21
N ARG A 154 -20.26 -3.58 -13.46
CA ARG A 154 -19.71 -4.87 -13.91
C ARG A 154 -18.48 -5.30 -13.09
N ILE A 155 -17.63 -4.35 -12.70
CA ILE A 155 -16.41 -4.61 -11.91
C ILE A 155 -16.79 -4.92 -10.46
N LYS A 156 -17.68 -4.10 -9.86
CA LYS A 156 -18.19 -4.35 -8.50
C LYS A 156 -18.84 -5.73 -8.37
N ARG A 157 -19.69 -6.10 -9.35
CA ARG A 157 -20.31 -7.43 -9.43
C ARG A 157 -19.28 -8.54 -9.61
N GLY A 158 -18.26 -8.31 -10.45
CA GLY A 158 -17.16 -9.26 -10.65
C GLY A 158 -16.39 -9.52 -9.36
N MET A 159 -16.06 -8.47 -8.59
CA MET A 159 -15.37 -8.58 -7.30
C MET A 159 -16.21 -9.34 -6.27
N ALA A 160 -17.48 -8.98 -6.13
CA ALA A 160 -18.41 -9.68 -5.24
C ALA A 160 -18.58 -11.16 -5.63
N GLY A 161 -18.75 -11.45 -6.93
CA GLY A 161 -18.89 -12.82 -7.44
C GLY A 161 -17.63 -13.66 -7.29
N ALA A 162 -16.44 -13.05 -7.28
CA ALA A 162 -15.17 -13.71 -7.04
C ALA A 162 -14.84 -13.86 -5.53
N GLY A 163 -15.66 -13.30 -4.63
CA GLY A 163 -15.41 -13.30 -3.20
C GLY A 163 -14.17 -12.49 -2.79
N LEU A 164 -13.79 -11.49 -3.60
CA LEU A 164 -12.63 -10.65 -3.33
C LEU A 164 -13.04 -9.42 -2.52
N PRO A 165 -12.31 -9.08 -1.44
CA PRO A 165 -12.67 -7.97 -0.60
C PRO A 165 -12.33 -6.65 -1.29
N PHE A 166 -13.32 -5.77 -1.34
CA PHE A 166 -13.16 -4.45 -1.90
C PHE A 166 -13.81 -3.40 -1.00
N ILE A 167 -13.28 -2.19 -1.08
CA ILE A 167 -13.78 -0.99 -0.40
C ILE A 167 -14.11 0.03 -1.48
N ILE A 168 -15.19 0.78 -1.28
CA ILE A 168 -15.51 1.93 -2.12
C ILE A 168 -14.95 3.16 -1.41
N ALA A 169 -13.86 3.72 -1.93
CA ALA A 169 -13.31 4.96 -1.45
C ALA A 169 -14.11 6.14 -1.98
N ALA A 170 -14.53 7.02 -1.07
CA ALA A 170 -14.85 8.38 -1.43
C ALA A 170 -13.52 9.09 -1.75
N LEU A 171 -13.51 9.88 -2.82
CA LEU A 171 -12.37 10.77 -3.06
C LEU A 171 -12.20 11.67 -1.83
N PRO A 172 -10.98 12.01 -1.41
CA PRO A 172 -10.75 12.96 -0.35
C PRO A 172 -11.14 14.30 -0.95
N LEU A 173 -12.43 14.64 -0.89
CA LEU A 173 -12.91 15.98 -1.15
C LEU A 173 -12.07 16.87 -0.25
N GLU A 174 -11.31 17.79 -0.86
CA GLU A 174 -10.43 18.72 -0.18
C GLU A 174 -11.10 19.20 1.10
N THR A 175 -10.63 18.67 2.23
CA THR A 175 -11.21 19.00 3.52
C THR A 175 -10.74 20.41 3.81
N ASP A 176 -11.61 21.37 3.54
CA ASP A 176 -11.66 22.75 4.03
C ASP A 176 -10.29 23.39 4.27
N THR A 177 -9.86 24.27 3.36
CA THR A 177 -8.86 25.32 3.61
C THR A 177 -9.40 26.37 4.61
N ARG A 178 -9.77 25.93 5.81
CA ARG A 178 -10.32 26.78 6.88
C ARG A 178 -9.86 26.32 8.25
N LEU A 179 -8.56 26.28 8.48
CA LEU A 179 -7.95 26.54 9.80
C LEU A 179 -6.44 26.66 9.62
N ASP A 180 -6.00 27.88 9.34
CA ASP A 180 -4.95 28.58 10.09
C ASP A 180 -4.34 29.69 9.24
N SER A 181 -5.14 30.75 9.07
CA SER A 181 -4.65 32.11 9.30
C SER A 181 -4.12 32.23 10.73
N LEU A 182 -2.97 31.61 11.00
CA LEU A 182 -2.12 31.93 12.15
C LEU A 182 -0.89 32.64 11.61
N SER A 183 -1.04 33.97 11.53
CA SER A 183 -0.01 34.94 11.89
C SER A 183 1.44 34.54 11.59
N ILE A 184 1.86 34.65 10.33
CA ILE A 184 3.27 34.94 10.05
C ILE A 184 3.50 36.39 10.50
N ALA A 185 4.02 36.57 11.71
CA ALA A 185 4.58 37.85 12.11
C ALA A 185 5.78 38.16 11.20
N PRO A 186 5.95 39.41 10.72
CA PRO A 186 7.14 39.78 9.97
C PRO A 186 8.35 39.66 10.90
N MET A 187 9.38 38.93 10.45
CA MET A 187 10.70 38.96 11.06
C MET A 187 11.29 40.36 10.80
N GLU A 188 11.20 41.25 11.79
CA GLU A 188 11.87 42.55 11.74
C GLU A 188 13.38 42.32 11.67
N SER A 189 13.94 42.84 10.58
CA SER A 189 15.36 43.10 10.38
C SER A 189 15.88 44.01 11.49
N SER A 190 16.72 43.47 12.39
CA SER A 190 17.56 44.29 13.26
C SER A 190 18.93 44.46 12.61
N GLU A 191 19.05 45.51 11.79
CA GLU A 191 20.31 46.24 11.66
C GLU A 191 20.52 47.06 12.94
N SER A 192 21.70 46.95 13.55
CA SER A 192 22.58 48.06 14.02
C SER A 192 23.42 47.70 15.25
N GLU A 193 24.73 47.88 15.06
CA GLU A 193 25.73 48.51 15.96
C GLU A 193 25.90 47.99 17.39
N TYR A 194 27.07 47.40 17.66
CA TYR A 194 28.10 47.96 18.56
C TYR A 194 29.48 47.36 18.27
#